data_AF-A0A7S7AKD7-F1
#
_entry.id   AF-A0A7S7AKD7-F1
#
_cell.length_a   1.000
_cell.length_b   1.000
_cell.length_c   1.000
_cell.angle_alpha   90.00
_cell.angle_beta   90.00
_cell.angle_gamma   90.00
#
_symmetry.space_group_name_H-M   'P 1'
#
loop_
_entity.id
_entity.type
_entity.pdbx_description
1 polymer ?
#
loop_
_entity_poly.entity_id
_entity_poly.type
_entity_poly.pdbx_seq_one_letter_code
_entity_poly.pdbx_strand_id
1 'polypeptide(L)'
;MEKFMRLLNPKSINYEADRIDGGQPSMTAQDILLAMSFAKLTKLQDNLIRLKYFGANTKGNVQIFSEILVGKYEQQFTDAGVNQIYHQSIVLIALTEFCLVPASYKPTERARASICGWSDTTVRNHMKICVEYTLKDLNAELSFGEEKIFTCISKSK
;
A
#
# COMPACT_ATOMS: atom_id res chain seq x y z
N MET A 1 2.89 -9.74 -11.32
CA MET A 1 1.58 -9.44 -10.69
C MET A 1 1.30 -7.94 -10.78
N GLU A 2 2.21 -7.10 -10.28
CA GLU A 2 2.08 -5.63 -10.34
C GLU A 2 1.73 -5.04 -11.73
N LYS A 3 2.29 -5.57 -12.83
CA LYS A 3 2.00 -5.08 -14.21
C LYS A 3 0.52 -5.09 -14.56
N PHE A 4 -0.24 -6.10 -14.12
CA PHE A 4 -1.68 -6.19 -14.39
C PHE A 4 -2.48 -5.23 -13.50
N MET A 5 -2.10 -5.09 -12.22
CA MET A 5 -2.75 -4.14 -11.31
C MET A 5 -2.57 -2.68 -11.74
N ARG A 6 -1.50 -2.36 -12.48
CA ARG A 6 -1.32 -1.03 -13.10
C ARG A 6 -2.41 -0.67 -14.12
N LEU A 7 -3.17 -1.66 -14.64
CA LEU A 7 -4.33 -1.39 -15.51
C LEU A 7 -5.44 -0.61 -14.79
N LEU A 8 -5.41 -0.58 -13.45
CA LEU A 8 -6.40 0.09 -12.62
C LEU A 8 -6.09 1.57 -12.39
N ASN A 9 -4.89 2.03 -12.80
CA ASN A 9 -4.52 3.44 -12.76
C ASN A 9 -4.49 4.02 -14.19
N PRO A 10 -5.44 4.90 -14.56
CA PRO A 10 -5.53 5.45 -15.92
C PRO A 10 -4.33 6.33 -16.31
N LYS A 11 -3.51 6.80 -15.34
CA LYS A 11 -2.32 7.63 -15.63
C LYS A 11 -1.08 6.81 -15.99
N SER A 12 -1.07 5.50 -15.74
CA SER A 12 0.10 4.64 -15.98
C SER A 12 0.03 3.83 -17.27
N ILE A 13 -1.04 3.96 -18.06
CA ILE A 13 -1.27 3.17 -19.27
C ILE A 13 -1.24 4.12 -20.46
N ASN A 14 -0.30 3.92 -21.37
CA ASN A 14 -0.35 4.55 -22.68
C ASN A 14 -1.12 3.62 -23.62
N TYR A 15 -2.44 3.80 -23.70
CA TYR A 15 -3.31 2.95 -24.54
C TYR A 15 -2.93 2.93 -26.03
N GLU A 16 -2.15 3.90 -26.52
CA GLU A 16 -1.66 3.94 -27.91
C GLU A 16 -0.34 3.16 -28.12
N ALA A 17 0.55 3.14 -27.12
CA ALA A 17 1.83 2.41 -27.19
C ALA A 17 1.71 0.96 -26.70
N ASP A 18 0.87 0.72 -25.69
CA ASP A 18 0.50 -0.60 -25.20
C ASP A 18 -0.72 -1.14 -25.98
N ARG A 19 -0.70 -1.10 -27.32
CA ARG A 19 -1.69 -1.86 -28.11
C ARG A 19 -1.51 -3.34 -27.81
N ILE A 20 -2.46 -3.93 -27.09
CA ILE A 20 -2.43 -5.34 -26.66
C ILE A 20 -3.21 -6.22 -27.65
N ASP A 21 -3.07 -5.96 -28.95
CA ASP A 21 -3.91 -6.56 -30.02
C ASP A 21 -3.16 -7.66 -30.80
N GLY A 22 -2.24 -8.37 -30.14
CA GLY A 22 -1.46 -9.48 -30.71
C GLY A 22 -2.20 -10.83 -30.79
N GLY A 23 -3.49 -10.86 -31.12
CA GLY A 23 -4.22 -12.09 -31.47
C GLY A 23 -4.61 -13.04 -30.33
N GLN A 24 -4.49 -12.65 -29.07
CA GLN A 24 -5.07 -13.33 -27.91
C GLN A 24 -5.90 -12.30 -27.11
N PRO A 25 -7.07 -12.65 -26.56
CA PRO A 25 -7.84 -11.72 -25.74
C PRO A 25 -6.98 -11.31 -24.54
N SER A 26 -6.53 -10.07 -24.58
CA SER A 26 -5.65 -9.50 -23.57
C SER A 26 -6.46 -9.10 -22.36
N MET A 27 -5.91 -9.37 -21.18
CA MET A 27 -6.55 -9.08 -19.90
C MET A 27 -6.75 -7.57 -19.76
N THR A 28 -8.00 -7.17 -19.56
CA THR A 28 -8.41 -5.76 -19.47
C THR A 28 -8.56 -5.31 -18.01
N ALA A 29 -8.69 -4.01 -17.79
CA ALA A 29 -9.07 -3.47 -16.48
C ALA A 29 -10.43 -4.03 -16.00
N GLN A 30 -11.36 -4.33 -16.92
CA GLN A 30 -12.67 -4.89 -16.58
C GLN A 30 -12.54 -6.30 -16.01
N ASP A 31 -11.68 -7.14 -16.60
CA ASP A 31 -11.42 -8.50 -16.11
C ASP A 31 -10.83 -8.49 -14.70
N ILE A 32 -9.95 -7.52 -14.41
CA ILE A 32 -9.34 -7.38 -13.09
C ILE A 32 -10.37 -6.87 -12.07
N LEU A 33 -11.20 -5.89 -12.43
CA LEU A 33 -12.28 -5.40 -11.56
C LEU A 33 -13.29 -6.52 -11.26
N LEU A 34 -13.64 -7.34 -12.25
CA LEU A 34 -14.50 -8.49 -12.06
C LEU A 34 -13.86 -9.50 -11.11
N ALA A 35 -12.59 -9.86 -11.33
CA ALA A 35 -11.87 -10.77 -10.45
C ALA A 35 -11.76 -10.24 -9.01
N MET A 36 -11.50 -8.94 -8.82
CA MET A 36 -11.51 -8.29 -7.51
C MET A 36 -12.85 -8.49 -6.77
N SER A 37 -13.97 -8.39 -7.49
CA SER A 37 -15.30 -8.58 -6.88
C SER A 37 -15.52 -10.00 -6.32
N PHE A 38 -14.82 -11.01 -6.87
CA PHE A 38 -14.89 -12.39 -6.42
C PHE A 38 -13.72 -12.83 -5.52
N ALA A 39 -12.67 -12.02 -5.41
CA ALA A 39 -11.42 -12.35 -4.72
C ALA A 39 -11.54 -12.46 -3.18
N LYS A 40 -12.69 -12.11 -2.60
CA LYS A 40 -12.95 -12.14 -1.13
C LYS A 40 -11.82 -11.45 -0.35
N LEU A 41 -11.49 -10.23 -0.76
CA LEU A 41 -10.49 -9.39 -0.10
C LEU A 41 -10.95 -9.02 1.31
N THR A 42 -10.00 -8.93 2.24
CA THR A 42 -10.29 -8.30 3.54
C THR A 42 -10.48 -6.79 3.35
N LYS A 43 -11.11 -6.13 4.33
CA LYS A 43 -11.26 -4.67 4.31
C LYS A 43 -9.91 -3.95 4.21
N LEU A 44 -8.86 -4.50 4.84
CA LEU A 44 -7.51 -3.96 4.74
C LEU A 44 -6.98 -4.10 3.31
N GLN A 45 -7.04 -5.30 2.75
CA GLN A 45 -6.56 -5.59 1.39
C GLN A 45 -7.23 -4.71 0.33
N ASP A 46 -8.56 -4.56 0.39
CA ASP A 46 -9.31 -3.70 -0.53
C ASP A 46 -8.83 -2.24 -0.46
N ASN A 47 -8.66 -1.69 0.75
CA ASN A 47 -8.18 -0.32 0.90
C ASN A 47 -6.72 -0.13 0.49
N LEU A 48 -5.83 -1.09 0.76
CA LEU A 48 -4.44 -1.03 0.31
C LEU A 48 -4.35 -1.03 -1.22
N ILE A 49 -5.18 -1.83 -1.89
CA ILE A 49 -5.28 -1.84 -3.36
C ILE A 49 -5.78 -0.48 -3.86
N ARG A 50 -6.79 0.11 -3.23
CA ARG A 50 -7.27 1.45 -3.62
C ARG A 50 -6.20 2.52 -3.45
N LEU A 51 -5.46 2.49 -2.34
CA LEU A 51 -4.34 3.40 -2.08
C LEU A 51 -3.24 3.22 -3.12
N LYS A 52 -2.86 1.98 -3.44
CA LYS A 52 -1.73 1.70 -4.33
C LYS A 52 -2.06 1.87 -5.82
N TYR A 53 -3.27 1.50 -6.23
CA TYR A 53 -3.62 1.35 -7.64
C TYR A 53 -4.76 2.26 -8.12
N PHE A 54 -5.67 2.72 -7.26
CA PHE A 54 -6.86 3.49 -7.71
C PHE A 54 -6.68 5.01 -7.50
N GLY A 55 -5.47 5.46 -7.16
CA GLY A 55 -5.19 6.87 -6.88
C GLY A 55 -5.88 7.40 -5.62
N ALA A 56 -6.29 6.52 -4.69
CA ALA A 56 -6.86 6.93 -3.42
C ALA A 56 -5.82 7.42 -2.40
N ASN A 57 -4.53 7.43 -2.76
CA ASN A 57 -3.39 7.87 -1.95
C ASN A 57 -3.30 9.40 -1.76
N THR A 58 -4.42 10.11 -1.58
CA THR A 58 -4.36 11.53 -1.23
C THR A 58 -3.77 11.71 0.18
N LYS A 59 -3.12 12.84 0.45
CA LYS A 59 -2.57 13.13 1.79
C LYS A 59 -3.64 13.00 2.89
N GLY A 60 -4.86 13.48 2.62
CA GLY A 60 -5.98 13.38 3.56
C GLY A 60 -6.41 11.93 3.82
N ASN A 61 -6.50 11.10 2.77
CA ASN A 61 -6.84 9.70 2.94
C ASN A 61 -5.75 8.96 3.72
N VAL A 62 -4.47 9.19 3.41
CA VAL A 62 -3.33 8.57 4.13
C VAL A 62 -3.35 8.96 5.61
N GLN A 63 -3.65 10.21 5.92
CA GLN A 63 -3.79 10.68 7.31
C GLN A 63 -4.91 9.95 8.05
N ILE A 64 -6.13 9.92 7.49
CA ILE A 64 -7.29 9.22 8.08
C ILE A 64 -6.99 7.73 8.26
N PHE A 65 -6.38 7.10 7.25
CA PHE A 65 -6.05 5.68 7.31
C PHE A 65 -4.99 5.38 8.36
N SER A 66 -4.05 6.30 8.57
CA SER A 66 -3.03 6.16 9.61
C SER A 66 -3.65 6.11 11.01
N GLU A 67 -4.65 6.94 11.27
CA GLU A 67 -5.37 7.00 12.55
C GLU A 67 -6.16 5.73 12.81
N ILE A 68 -6.89 5.25 11.80
CA ILE A 68 -7.68 4.03 11.91
C ILE A 68 -6.79 2.80 12.12
N LEU A 69 -5.65 2.72 11.42
CA LEU A 69 -4.77 1.56 11.48
C LEU A 69 -3.92 1.47 12.74
N VAL A 70 -3.82 2.52 13.56
CA VAL A 70 -3.16 2.44 14.88
C VAL A 70 -3.71 1.25 15.68
N GLY A 71 -5.04 1.08 15.71
CA GLY A 71 -5.67 -0.01 16.45
C GLY A 71 -5.26 -1.42 16.01
N LYS A 72 -4.84 -1.62 14.75
CA LYS A 72 -4.32 -2.92 14.27
C LYS A 72 -2.95 -3.25 14.84
N TYR A 73 -2.11 -2.22 15.05
CA TYR A 73 -0.71 -2.37 15.44
C TYR A 73 -0.43 -2.02 16.91
N GLU A 74 -1.43 -1.49 17.64
CA GLU A 74 -1.31 -0.97 19.01
C GLU A 74 -0.60 -1.94 19.96
N GLN A 75 -1.03 -3.20 19.98
CA GLN A 75 -0.44 -4.22 20.86
C GLN A 75 1.03 -4.45 20.52
N GLN A 76 1.37 -4.54 19.24
CA GLN A 76 2.73 -4.81 18.79
C GLN A 76 3.67 -3.64 19.09
N PHE A 77 3.18 -2.41 18.99
CA PHE A 77 3.94 -1.22 19.39
C PHE A 77 4.14 -1.15 20.90
N THR A 78 3.10 -1.50 21.67
CA THR A 78 3.16 -1.57 23.14
C THR A 78 4.16 -2.63 23.60
N ASP A 79 4.13 -3.83 23.00
CA ASP A 79 5.06 -4.93 23.30
C ASP A 79 6.51 -4.56 22.95
N ALA A 80 6.71 -3.72 21.93
CA ALA A 80 8.00 -3.16 21.56
C ALA A 80 8.46 -2.00 22.48
N GLY A 81 7.66 -1.63 23.48
CA GLY A 81 7.97 -0.55 24.42
C GLY A 81 7.87 0.86 23.81
N VAL A 82 7.16 1.00 22.68
CA VAL A 82 6.97 2.30 22.02
C VAL A 82 5.91 3.10 22.78
N ASN A 83 6.19 4.39 22.97
CA ASN A 83 5.21 5.29 23.57
C ASN A 83 4.07 5.58 22.59
N GLN A 84 2.82 5.54 23.10
CA GLN A 84 1.60 5.75 22.33
C GLN A 84 1.60 7.04 21.50
N ILE A 85 2.27 8.11 21.96
CA ILE A 85 2.39 9.37 21.22
C ILE A 85 3.04 9.19 19.83
N TYR A 86 3.78 8.11 19.61
CA TYR A 86 4.45 7.82 18.34
C TYR A 86 3.67 6.87 17.43
N HIS A 87 2.62 6.19 17.91
CA HIS A 87 1.96 5.12 17.16
C HIS A 87 1.39 5.59 15.83
N GLN A 88 0.63 6.70 15.85
CA GLN A 88 0.09 7.29 14.62
C GLN A 88 1.21 7.73 13.67
N SER A 89 2.29 8.32 14.20
CA SER A 89 3.44 8.76 13.40
C SER A 89 4.11 7.58 12.68
N ILE A 90 4.25 6.45 13.36
CA ILE A 90 4.80 5.22 12.79
C ILE A 90 3.95 4.75 11.60
N VAL A 91 2.63 4.65 11.80
CA VAL A 91 1.71 4.19 10.77
C VAL A 91 1.66 5.18 9.60
N LEU A 92 1.65 6.49 9.88
CA LEU A 92 1.64 7.54 8.87
C LEU A 92 2.88 7.48 7.98
N ILE A 93 4.07 7.32 8.58
CA ILE A 93 5.31 7.14 7.82
C ILE A 93 5.22 5.89 6.95
N ALA A 94 4.82 4.75 7.52
CA ALA A 94 4.73 3.49 6.78
C ALA A 94 3.74 3.58 5.60
N LEU A 95 2.57 4.18 5.78
CA LEU A 95 1.60 4.39 4.70
C LEU A 95 2.11 5.36 3.63
N THR A 96 2.83 6.41 4.03
CA THR A 96 3.43 7.36 3.09
C THR A 96 4.50 6.67 2.24
N GLU A 97 5.40 5.91 2.87
CA GLU A 97 6.41 5.11 2.15
C GLU A 97 5.77 3.97 1.33
N PHE A 98 4.59 3.49 1.72
CA PHE A 98 3.87 2.47 0.98
C PHE A 98 3.23 3.01 -0.32
N CYS A 99 2.61 4.19 -0.32
CA CYS A 99 1.78 4.63 -1.45
C CYS A 99 2.07 6.02 -2.03
N LEU A 100 2.93 6.84 -1.41
CA LEU A 100 3.17 8.23 -1.82
C LEU A 100 4.59 8.52 -2.32
N VAL A 101 5.48 7.53 -2.29
CA VAL A 101 6.87 7.69 -2.71
C VAL A 101 7.14 7.04 -4.07
N PRO A 102 8.07 7.59 -4.88
CA PRO A 102 8.50 6.95 -6.12
C PRO A 102 9.27 5.66 -5.84
N ALA A 103 9.37 4.77 -6.83
CA ALA A 103 10.11 3.52 -6.71
C ALA A 103 11.62 3.71 -6.41
N SER A 104 12.18 4.87 -6.75
CA SER A 104 13.58 5.24 -6.46
C SER A 104 13.79 5.84 -5.07
N TYR A 105 12.72 6.00 -4.27
CA TYR A 105 12.81 6.56 -2.93
C TYR A 105 13.69 5.70 -2.02
N LYS A 106 14.58 6.35 -1.28
CA LYS A 106 15.41 5.72 -0.25
C LYS A 106 14.97 6.24 1.12
N PRO A 107 14.44 5.37 2.00
CA PRO A 107 14.06 5.77 3.35
C PRO A 107 15.26 6.36 4.11
N THR A 108 15.07 7.52 4.72
CA THR A 108 16.04 8.12 5.64
C THR A 108 15.30 8.67 6.85
N GLU A 109 15.96 8.70 8.00
CA GLU A 109 15.39 9.23 9.24
C GLU A 109 14.96 10.70 9.07
N ARG A 110 15.70 11.48 8.27
CA ARG A 110 15.36 12.86 7.93
C ARG A 110 14.09 12.98 7.08
N ALA A 111 13.92 12.13 6.07
CA ALA A 111 12.70 12.12 5.26
C ALA A 111 11.49 11.71 6.11
N ARG A 112 11.65 10.68 6.95
CA ARG A 112 10.62 10.23 7.90
C ARG A 112 10.24 11.30 8.91
N ALA A 113 11.21 12.03 9.44
CA ALA A 113 10.99 13.20 10.31
C ALA A 113 10.14 14.28 9.62
N SER A 114 10.38 14.55 8.34
CA SER A 114 9.58 15.51 7.58
C SER A 114 8.12 15.08 7.36
N ILE A 115 7.84 13.78 7.44
CA ILE A 115 6.48 13.23 7.30
C ILE A 115 5.70 13.39 8.61
N CYS A 116 6.31 13.07 9.76
CA CYS A 116 5.62 13.02 11.04
C CYS A 116 5.81 14.25 11.95
N GLY A 117 6.72 15.17 11.60
CA GLY A 117 6.97 16.38 12.38
C GLY A 117 7.88 16.20 13.61
N TRP A 118 8.36 14.99 13.89
CA TRP A 118 9.35 14.72 14.94
C TRP A 118 10.78 14.93 14.46
N SER A 119 11.73 15.00 15.38
CA SER A 119 13.16 15.04 15.03
C SER A 119 13.61 13.71 14.41
N ASP A 120 14.64 13.75 13.56
CA ASP A 120 15.26 12.56 12.97
C ASP A 120 15.80 11.60 14.05
N THR A 121 16.25 12.14 15.18
CA THR A 121 16.74 11.40 16.33
C THR A 121 15.60 10.67 17.05
N THR A 122 14.44 11.32 17.20
CA THR A 122 13.23 10.68 17.72
C THR A 122 12.80 9.52 16.82
N VAL A 123 12.80 9.73 15.50
CA VAL A 123 12.47 8.68 14.53
C VAL A 123 13.43 7.50 14.65
N ARG A 124 14.74 7.77 14.67
CA ARG A 124 15.79 6.75 14.78
C ARG A 124 15.64 5.90 16.03
N ASN A 125 15.39 6.53 17.17
CA ASN A 125 15.43 5.88 18.48
C ASN A 125 14.11 5.21 18.86
N HIS A 126 12.97 5.71 18.38
CA HIS A 126 11.66 5.26 18.85
C HIS A 126 10.76 4.65 17.77
N MET A 127 10.96 5.00 16.49
CA MET A 127 9.98 4.67 15.45
C MET A 127 10.53 3.74 14.38
N LYS A 128 11.84 3.78 14.09
CA LYS A 128 12.46 3.15 12.92
C LYS A 128 12.06 1.69 12.73
N ILE A 129 12.24 0.87 13.77
CA ILE A 129 11.98 -0.58 13.70
C ILE A 129 10.49 -0.84 13.44
N CYS A 130 9.61 -0.14 14.16
CA CYS A 130 8.16 -0.30 13.99
C CYS A 130 7.68 0.19 12.63
N VAL A 131 8.27 1.26 12.07
CA VAL A 131 7.97 1.71 10.70
C VAL A 131 8.32 0.62 9.68
N GLU A 132 9.51 0.02 9.80
CA GLU A 132 9.96 -1.03 8.89
C GLU A 132 9.08 -2.29 8.98
N TYR A 133 8.71 -2.67 10.20
CA TYR A 133 7.77 -3.76 10.45
C TYR A 133 6.39 -3.49 9.84
N THR A 134 5.79 -2.32 10.12
CA THR A 134 4.48 -1.94 9.60
C THR A 134 4.50 -1.88 8.08
N LEU A 135 5.53 -1.27 7.47
CA LEU A 135 5.68 -1.23 6.02
C LEU A 135 5.78 -2.64 5.43
N LYS A 136 6.51 -3.56 6.07
CA LYS A 136 6.60 -4.95 5.62
C LYS A 136 5.25 -5.66 5.67
N ASP A 137 4.48 -5.48 6.75
CA ASP A 137 3.14 -6.05 6.91
C ASP A 137 2.17 -5.52 5.83
N LEU A 138 2.17 -4.20 5.58
CA LEU A 138 1.34 -3.59 4.54
C LEU A 138 1.65 -4.15 3.14
N ASN A 139 2.93 -4.34 2.81
CA ASN A 139 3.32 -4.93 1.53
C ASN A 139 2.94 -6.42 1.44
N ALA A 140 3.05 -7.17 2.54
CA ALA A 140 2.61 -8.57 2.58
C ALA A 140 1.09 -8.69 2.37
N GLU A 141 0.30 -7.88 3.07
CA GLU A 141 -1.15 -7.82 2.90
C GLU A 141 -1.56 -7.44 1.47
N LEU A 142 -0.88 -6.46 0.87
CA LEU A 142 -1.09 -6.12 -0.54
C LEU A 142 -0.82 -7.33 -1.44
N SER A 143 0.32 -8.00 -1.26
CA SER A 143 0.71 -9.17 -2.05
C SER A 143 -0.29 -10.32 -1.91
N PHE A 144 -0.80 -10.59 -0.70
CA PHE A 144 -1.85 -11.60 -0.50
C PHE A 144 -3.17 -11.20 -1.18
N GLY A 145 -3.51 -9.91 -1.19
CA GLY A 145 -4.65 -9.39 -1.92
C GLY A 145 -4.51 -9.60 -3.44
N GLU A 146 -3.34 -9.26 -4.00
CA GLU A 146 -3.03 -9.48 -5.41
C GLU A 146 -3.11 -10.95 -5.82
N GLU A 147 -2.57 -11.85 -4.99
CA GLU A 147 -2.60 -13.29 -5.25
C GLU A 147 -4.03 -13.83 -5.30
N LYS A 148 -4.92 -13.37 -4.40
CA LYS A 148 -6.34 -13.73 -4.42
C LYS A 148 -7.02 -13.28 -5.72
N ILE A 149 -6.76 -12.05 -6.16
CA ILE A 149 -7.29 -11.52 -7.42
C ILE A 149 -6.82 -12.37 -8.59
N PHE A 150 -5.51 -12.65 -8.64
CA PHE A 150 -4.94 -13.41 -9.74
C PHE A 150 -5.45 -14.86 -9.78
N THR A 151 -5.66 -15.47 -8.62
CA THR A 151 -6.28 -16.80 -8.51
C THR A 151 -7.70 -16.83 -9.10
N CYS A 152 -8.47 -15.75 -8.95
CA CYS A 152 -9.78 -15.63 -9.59
C CYS A 152 -9.65 -15.54 -11.12
N ILE A 153 -8.68 -14.78 -11.62
CA ILE A 153 -8.43 -14.64 -13.05
C ILE A 153 -7.96 -15.95 -13.68
N SER A 154 -7.08 -16.70 -13.01
CA SER A 154 -6.55 -17.95 -13.53
C SER A 154 -7.57 -19.09 -13.55
N LYS A 155 -8.59 -19.04 -12.69
CA LYS A 155 -9.72 -19.99 -12.69
C LYS A 155 -10.75 -19.71 -13.79
N SER A 156 -10.73 -18.51 -14.37
CA SER A 156 -11.64 -18.12 -15.46
C SER A 156 -11.11 -18.48 -16.85
N LYS A 157 -9.94 -19.13 -16.94
CA LYS A 157 -9.36 -19.73 -18.15
C LYS A 157 -9.49 -21.25 -18.09
#